data_AF-A0A968GDH4-F1
#
_entry.id   AF-A0A968GDH4-F1
#
_cell.length_a   1.000
_cell.length_b   1.000
_cell.length_c   1.000
_cell.angle_alpha   90.00
_cell.angle_beta   90.00
_cell.angle_gamma   90.00
#
_symmetry.space_group_name_H-M   'P 1'
#
loop_
_entity.id
_entity.type
_entity.pdbx_description
1 polymer ?
#
loop_
_entity_poly.entity_id
_entity_poly.type
_entity_poly.pdbx_seq_one_letter_code
_entity_poly.pdbx_strand_id
1 'polypeptide(L)'
;MSDLLNEEQIEGIYQTLCAAMYIDEDDRHSTYERQTPEEQKAMDDTESIIKQLIAKSKLTLSADNESVVYRLLRPIKTNNSETQEVSFSVDSLSVEKLMKAQSKPNLSDAEKGRQLLALATGLSLLQIDKMLTKDYQKLQMVLGFFMAA
;
A
#
# COMPACT_ATOMS: atom_id res chain seq x y z
N MET A 1 6.11 -20.22 15.24
CA MET A 1 4.67 -20.37 14.92
C MET A 1 4.14 -18.96 14.82
N SER A 2 3.50 -18.59 13.70
CA SER A 2 2.83 -17.29 13.62
C SER A 2 1.47 -17.49 14.24
N ASP A 3 1.22 -16.91 15.41
CA ASP A 3 -0.11 -16.88 15.97
C ASP A 3 -1.02 -16.16 14.96
N LEU A 4 -2.07 -16.83 14.53
CA LEU A 4 -3.07 -16.25 13.64
C LEU A 4 -3.75 -15.11 14.41
N LEU A 5 -3.70 -13.90 13.86
CA LEU A 5 -4.40 -12.76 14.45
C LEU A 5 -5.90 -13.04 14.45
N ASN A 6 -6.58 -12.72 15.55
CA ASN A 6 -8.03 -12.78 15.61
C ASN A 6 -8.65 -11.55 14.90
N GLU A 7 -9.97 -11.56 14.68
CA GLU A 7 -10.66 -10.49 13.96
C GLU A 7 -10.50 -9.11 14.63
N GLU A 8 -10.57 -9.04 15.96
CA GLU A 8 -10.38 -7.79 16.72
C GLU A 8 -8.97 -7.21 16.55
N GLN A 9 -7.94 -8.06 16.52
CA GLN A 9 -6.56 -7.65 16.28
C GLN A 9 -6.36 -7.16 14.85
N ILE A 10 -6.97 -7.82 13.87
CA ILE A 10 -6.92 -7.41 12.47
C ILE A 10 -7.59 -6.05 12.32
N GLU A 11 -8.75 -5.85 12.93
CA GLU A 11 -9.48 -4.58 12.91
C GLU A 11 -8.69 -3.46 13.60
N GLY A 12 -8.13 -3.72 14.78
CA GLY A 12 -7.31 -2.74 15.49
C GLY A 12 -6.08 -2.30 14.70
N ILE A 13 -5.39 -3.23 14.04
CA ILE A 13 -4.27 -2.89 13.15
C ILE A 13 -4.76 -2.10 11.93
N TYR A 14 -5.89 -2.49 11.33
CA TYR A 14 -6.48 -1.78 10.20
C TYR A 14 -6.77 -0.31 10.55
N GLN A 15 -7.47 -0.07 11.66
CA GLN A 15 -7.76 1.27 12.16
C GLN A 15 -6.49 2.08 12.44
N THR A 16 -5.47 1.44 13.02
CA THR A 16 -4.18 2.11 13.28
C THR A 16 -3.47 2.48 11.97
N LEU A 17 -3.53 1.63 10.94
CA LEU A 17 -2.98 1.95 9.62
C LEU A 17 -3.73 3.12 8.96
N CYS A 18 -5.06 3.12 9.02
CA CYS A 18 -5.88 4.22 8.52
C CYS A 18 -5.53 5.54 9.23
N ALA A 19 -5.46 5.53 10.56
CA ALA A 19 -5.10 6.70 11.36
C ALA A 19 -3.70 7.23 11.05
N ALA A 20 -2.70 6.34 10.93
CA ALA A 20 -1.34 6.73 10.56
C ALA A 20 -1.25 7.37 9.17
N MET A 21 -2.18 7.03 8.28
CA MET A 21 -2.29 7.57 6.93
C MET A 21 -3.28 8.75 6.83
N TYR A 22 -3.78 9.26 7.97
CA TYR A 22 -4.79 10.31 8.05
C TYR A 22 -6.07 10.02 7.25
N ILE A 23 -6.46 8.74 7.16
CA ILE A 23 -7.75 8.35 6.60
C ILE A 23 -8.82 8.59 7.66
N ASP A 24 -9.76 9.46 7.34
CA ASP A 24 -10.97 9.66 8.13
C ASP A 24 -12.01 8.58 7.76
N GLU A 25 -12.36 7.74 8.73
CA GLU A 25 -13.31 6.64 8.53
C GLU A 25 -14.74 7.15 8.26
N ASP A 26 -15.13 8.29 8.82
CA ASP A 26 -16.46 8.90 8.61
C ASP A 26 -16.58 9.45 7.18
N ASP A 27 -15.52 10.09 6.68
CA ASP A 27 -15.45 10.56 5.29
C ASP A 27 -15.42 9.39 4.30
N ARG A 28 -14.69 8.32 4.64
CA ARG A 28 -14.65 7.09 3.84
C ARG A 28 -16.02 6.43 3.78
N HIS A 29 -16.73 6.35 4.90
CA HIS A 29 -18.09 5.79 4.96
C HIS A 29 -19.06 6.64 4.14
N SER A 30 -19.01 7.97 4.29
CA SER A 30 -19.80 8.91 3.51
C SER A 30 -19.54 8.77 2.00
N THR A 31 -18.29 8.49 1.62
CA THR A 31 -17.91 8.23 0.23
C THR A 31 -18.51 6.91 -0.27
N TYR A 32 -18.42 5.85 0.53
CA TYR A 32 -18.99 4.53 0.23
C TYR A 32 -20.50 4.60 -0.03
N GLU A 33 -21.25 5.30 0.81
CA GLU A 33 -22.72 5.44 0.67
C GLU A 33 -23.14 6.15 -0.63
N ARG A 34 -22.25 6.97 -1.21
CA ARG A 34 -22.51 7.73 -2.44
C ARG A 34 -22.09 6.98 -3.72
N GLN A 35 -21.35 5.89 -3.58
CA GLN A 35 -20.88 5.10 -4.72
C GLN A 35 -22.00 4.24 -5.31
N THR A 36 -21.82 3.81 -6.57
CA THR A 36 -22.67 2.78 -7.16
C THR A 36 -22.47 1.42 -6.49
N PRO A 37 -23.41 0.47 -6.59
CA PRO A 37 -23.24 -0.87 -6.01
C PRO A 37 -21.99 -1.61 -6.50
N GLU A 38 -21.56 -1.37 -7.74
CA GLU A 38 -20.36 -1.97 -8.31
C GLU A 38 -19.09 -1.40 -7.67
N GLU A 39 -19.06 -0.09 -7.43
CA GLU A 39 -17.98 0.62 -6.75
C GLU A 39 -17.93 0.30 -5.25
N GLN A 40 -19.08 0.21 -4.58
CA GLN A 40 -19.19 -0.24 -3.18
C GLN A 40 -18.54 -1.62 -3.02
N LYS A 41 -18.90 -2.56 -3.90
CA LYS A 41 -18.29 -3.89 -3.90
C LYS A 41 -16.78 -3.85 -4.12
N ALA A 42 -16.29 -2.99 -5.02
CA ALA A 42 -14.86 -2.84 -5.24
C ALA A 42 -14.13 -2.27 -4.01
N MET A 43 -14.76 -1.35 -3.26
CA MET A 43 -14.25 -0.84 -1.99
C MET A 43 -14.19 -1.94 -0.93
N ASP A 44 -15.26 -2.73 -0.78
CA ASP A 44 -15.35 -3.86 0.16
C ASP A 44 -14.31 -4.94 -0.16
N ASP A 45 -14.15 -5.29 -1.44
CA ASP A 45 -13.14 -6.25 -1.90
C ASP A 45 -11.73 -5.75 -1.57
N THR A 46 -11.47 -4.45 -1.76
CA THR A 46 -10.18 -3.83 -1.45
C THR A 46 -9.89 -3.87 0.05
N GLU A 47 -10.84 -3.45 0.88
CA GLU A 47 -10.72 -3.49 2.34
C GLU A 47 -10.49 -4.91 2.84
N SER A 48 -11.24 -5.89 2.32
CA SER A 48 -11.06 -7.30 2.63
C SER A 48 -9.65 -7.79 2.30
N ILE A 49 -9.08 -7.37 1.17
CA ILE A 49 -7.69 -7.71 0.85
C ILE A 49 -6.70 -7.07 1.83
N ILE A 50 -6.90 -5.81 2.22
CA ILE A 50 -6.07 -5.15 3.25
C ILE A 50 -6.10 -5.94 4.56
N LYS A 51 -7.31 -6.27 5.06
CA LYS A 51 -7.49 -7.07 6.28
C LYS A 51 -6.86 -8.46 6.17
N GLN A 52 -6.94 -9.11 5.00
CA GLN A 52 -6.24 -10.37 4.75
C GLN A 52 -4.71 -10.25 4.74
N LEU A 53 -4.17 -9.11 4.28
CA LEU A 53 -2.73 -8.86 4.34
C LEU A 53 -2.26 -8.67 5.78
N ILE A 54 -3.04 -7.96 6.59
CA ILE A 54 -2.80 -7.81 8.03
C ILE A 54 -2.84 -9.18 8.72
N ALA A 55 -3.88 -9.97 8.48
CA ALA A 55 -4.03 -11.32 9.03
C ALA A 55 -2.84 -12.25 8.71
N LYS A 56 -2.18 -12.02 7.56
CA LYS A 56 -1.00 -12.77 7.11
C LYS A 56 0.33 -12.15 7.55
N SER A 57 0.30 -11.13 8.41
CA SER A 57 1.46 -10.32 8.84
C SER A 57 2.27 -9.79 7.65
N LYS A 58 1.56 -9.45 6.56
CA LYS A 58 2.11 -8.87 5.33
C LYS A 58 1.98 -7.36 5.29
N LEU A 59 1.05 -6.82 6.06
CA LEU A 59 0.86 -5.40 6.24
C LEU A 59 0.80 -5.12 7.74
N THR A 60 1.62 -4.18 8.21
CA THR A 60 1.70 -3.76 9.60
C THR A 60 2.11 -2.31 9.66
N LEU A 61 2.04 -1.71 10.83
CA LEU A 61 2.63 -0.41 11.09
C LEU A 61 4.08 -0.58 11.59
N SER A 62 4.93 0.41 11.31
CA SER A 62 6.30 0.51 11.84
C SER A 62 6.30 0.75 13.35
N ALA A 63 7.44 0.52 14.00
CA ALA A 63 7.56 0.64 15.46
C ALA A 63 7.36 2.06 15.99
N ASP A 64 7.57 3.08 15.16
CA ASP A 64 7.32 4.50 15.44
C ASP A 64 5.87 4.93 15.14
N ASN A 65 5.04 4.04 14.59
CA ASN A 65 3.67 4.29 14.16
C ASN A 65 3.50 5.32 13.02
N GLU A 66 4.57 5.65 12.28
CA GLU A 66 4.52 6.69 11.24
C GLU A 66 4.48 6.13 9.81
N SER A 67 4.77 4.84 9.63
CA SER A 67 4.89 4.23 8.30
C SER A 67 4.18 2.89 8.22
N VAL A 68 3.49 2.67 7.12
CA VAL A 68 2.95 1.36 6.76
C VAL A 68 4.07 0.50 6.21
N VAL A 69 4.22 -0.71 6.73
CA VAL A 69 5.23 -1.68 6.32
C VAL A 69 4.56 -2.84 5.58
N TYR A 70 4.97 -3.04 4.33
CA TYR A 70 4.61 -4.20 3.51
C TYR A 70 5.76 -5.20 3.45
N ARG A 71 5.49 -6.45 3.84
CA ARG A 71 6.47 -7.54 3.79
C ARG A 71 6.34 -8.34 2.49
N LEU A 72 7.38 -8.31 1.66
CA LEU A 72 7.41 -9.00 0.37
C LEU A 72 7.24 -10.52 0.53
N LEU A 73 6.68 -11.19 -0.47
CA LEU A 73 6.59 -12.66 -0.51
C LEU A 73 7.97 -13.28 -0.67
N ARG A 74 8.86 -12.63 -1.44
CA ARG A 74 10.26 -13.00 -1.55
C ARG A 74 11.14 -11.76 -1.45
N PRO A 75 12.30 -11.84 -0.77
CA PRO A 75 13.24 -10.74 -0.75
C PRO A 75 13.73 -10.38 -2.16
N ILE A 76 13.85 -9.09 -2.43
CA ILE A 76 14.50 -8.57 -3.63
C ILE A 76 16.01 -8.59 -3.38
N LYS A 77 16.74 -9.39 -4.17
CA LYS A 77 18.19 -9.48 -4.06
C LYS A 77 18.87 -8.61 -5.13
N THR A 78 19.66 -7.66 -4.67
CA THR A 78 20.59 -6.89 -5.50
C THR A 78 22.03 -7.25 -5.13
N ASN A 79 23.01 -6.80 -5.91
CA ASN A 79 24.42 -7.16 -5.67
C ASN A 79 24.93 -6.72 -4.28
N ASN A 80 24.33 -5.68 -3.70
CA ASN A 80 24.80 -5.06 -2.45
C ASN A 80 23.73 -5.02 -1.34
N SER A 81 22.52 -5.54 -1.57
CA SER A 81 21.45 -5.49 -0.59
C SER A 81 20.38 -6.57 -0.79
N GLU A 82 19.71 -6.92 0.29
CA GLU A 82 18.50 -7.75 0.30
C GLU A 82 17.37 -6.96 0.96
N THR A 83 16.28 -6.76 0.23
CA THR A 83 15.11 -6.03 0.72
C THR A 83 13.96 -7.02 0.92
N GLN A 84 13.53 -7.22 2.15
CA GLN A 84 12.41 -8.11 2.50
C GLN A 84 11.13 -7.34 2.85
N GLU A 85 11.29 -6.09 3.27
CA GLU A 85 10.20 -5.22 3.71
C GLU A 85 10.34 -3.86 3.03
N VAL A 86 9.20 -3.23 2.83
CA VAL A 86 9.06 -1.94 2.15
C VAL A 86 8.15 -1.09 3.00
N SER A 87 8.58 0.12 3.36
CA SER A 87 7.78 1.06 4.11
C SER A 87 7.37 2.26 3.27
N PHE A 88 6.22 2.84 3.59
CA PHE A 88 5.74 4.10 3.04
C PHE A 88 4.93 4.84 4.10
N SER A 89 5.03 6.17 4.09
CA SER A 89 4.33 7.09 4.98
C SER A 89 3.55 8.14 4.18
N VAL A 90 2.74 8.94 4.86
CA VAL A 90 2.01 10.08 4.25
C VAL A 90 2.95 10.99 3.45
N ASP A 91 4.14 11.28 3.99
CA ASP A 91 5.14 12.12 3.31
C ASP A 91 5.65 11.52 1.99
N SER A 92 5.75 10.19 1.95
CA SER A 92 6.13 9.47 0.73
C SER A 92 5.00 9.41 -0.30
N LEU A 93 3.75 9.50 0.17
CA LEU A 93 2.55 9.58 -0.68
C LEU A 93 2.11 11.00 -1.01
N SER A 94 2.87 12.01 -0.57
CA SER A 94 2.52 13.41 -0.85
C SER A 94 2.27 13.67 -2.34
N VAL A 95 1.10 14.27 -2.62
CA VAL A 95 0.58 14.51 -3.98
C VAL A 95 1.61 15.21 -4.86
N GLU A 96 2.41 16.12 -4.31
CA GLU A 96 3.45 16.83 -5.07
C GLU A 96 4.54 15.90 -5.62
N LYS A 97 5.00 14.91 -4.83
CA LYS A 97 6.00 13.93 -5.27
C LYS A 97 5.42 13.00 -6.33
N LEU A 98 4.17 12.59 -6.15
CA LEU A 98 3.49 11.65 -7.04
C LEU A 98 3.03 12.28 -8.36
N MET A 99 2.52 13.52 -8.32
CA MET A 99 2.13 14.29 -9.52
C MET A 99 3.34 14.54 -10.43
N LYS A 100 4.52 14.84 -9.88
CA LYS A 100 5.76 15.00 -10.66
C LYS A 100 6.17 13.73 -11.42
N ALA A 101 5.79 12.55 -10.94
CA ALA A 101 6.02 11.29 -11.65
C ALA A 101 4.97 11.03 -12.74
N GLN A 102 3.70 11.38 -12.47
CA GLN A 102 2.61 11.18 -13.43
C GLN A 102 2.58 12.22 -14.56
N SER A 103 3.13 13.42 -14.35
CA SER A 103 3.12 14.52 -15.31
C SER A 103 4.14 14.41 -16.44
N LYS A 104 4.91 13.31 -16.54
CA LYS A 104 5.86 13.08 -17.63
C LYS A 104 5.09 12.53 -18.85
N PRO A 105 4.91 13.32 -19.92
CA PRO A 105 4.02 12.95 -21.03
C PRO A 105 4.53 11.77 -21.86
N ASN A 106 5.82 11.43 -21.76
CA ASN A 106 6.47 10.42 -22.60
C ASN A 106 6.55 9.03 -21.97
N LEU A 107 5.90 8.80 -20.82
CA LEU A 107 5.92 7.51 -20.14
C LEU A 107 4.61 6.76 -20.35
N SER A 108 4.73 5.46 -20.61
CA SER A 108 3.59 4.53 -20.56
C SER A 108 3.01 4.42 -19.15
N ASP A 109 1.77 3.96 -19.03
CA ASP A 109 1.11 3.79 -17.72
C ASP A 109 1.85 2.79 -16.83
N ALA A 110 2.47 1.76 -17.43
CA ALA A 110 3.32 0.82 -16.71
C ALA A 110 4.60 1.48 -16.15
N GLU A 111 5.19 2.42 -16.88
CA GLU A 111 6.36 3.19 -16.39
C GLU A 111 5.98 4.20 -15.32
N LYS A 112 4.80 4.84 -15.44
CA LYS A 112 4.26 5.71 -14.40
C LYS A 112 3.98 4.92 -13.12
N GLY A 113 3.39 3.73 -13.22
CA GLY A 113 3.15 2.83 -12.08
C GLY A 113 4.45 2.43 -11.38
N ARG A 114 5.49 2.07 -12.14
CA ARG A 114 6.82 1.76 -11.58
C ARG A 114 7.48 2.95 -10.90
N GLN A 115 7.37 4.16 -11.48
CA GLN A 115 7.90 5.37 -10.85
C GLN A 115 7.15 5.76 -9.58
N LEU A 116 5.83 5.63 -9.58
CA LEU A 116 5.00 5.88 -8.40
C LEU A 116 5.40 4.95 -7.25
N LEU A 117 5.51 3.65 -7.53
CA LEU A 117 5.98 2.66 -6.56
C LEU A 117 7.38 2.99 -6.04
N ALA A 118 8.34 3.27 -6.93
CA ALA A 118 9.70 3.64 -6.54
C ALA A 118 9.75 4.87 -5.61
N LEU A 119 8.92 5.88 -5.88
CA LEU A 119 8.85 7.09 -5.06
C LEU A 119 8.19 6.86 -3.70
N ALA A 120 7.04 6.18 -3.69
CA ALA A 120 6.32 5.89 -2.46
C ALA A 120 7.14 5.00 -1.51
N THR A 121 7.95 4.09 -2.07
CA THR A 121 8.63 3.05 -1.31
C THR A 121 10.13 3.28 -1.08
N GLY A 122 10.70 4.27 -1.76
CA GLY A 122 12.15 4.51 -1.79
C GLY A 122 12.96 3.43 -2.53
N LEU A 123 12.30 2.47 -3.20
CA LEU A 123 12.98 1.43 -3.98
C LEU A 123 13.52 1.99 -5.29
N SER A 124 14.68 1.50 -5.72
CA SER A 124 15.19 1.77 -7.07
C SER A 124 14.33 1.07 -8.13
N LEU A 125 14.29 1.60 -9.35
CA LEU A 125 13.58 0.96 -10.48
C LEU A 125 14.08 -0.47 -10.73
N LEU A 126 15.37 -0.73 -10.55
CA LEU A 126 15.95 -2.07 -10.66
C LEU A 126 15.39 -3.04 -9.61
N GLN A 127 15.13 -2.57 -8.39
CA GLN A 127 14.49 -3.39 -7.36
C GLN A 127 13.02 -3.66 -7.69
N ILE A 128 12.31 -2.66 -8.21
CA ILE A 128 10.92 -2.82 -8.68
C ILE A 128 10.85 -3.85 -9.82
N ASP A 129 11.74 -3.79 -10.81
CA ASP A 129 11.76 -4.75 -11.92
C ASP A 129 12.09 -6.18 -11.48
N LYS A 130 12.81 -6.34 -10.36
CA LYS A 130 13.11 -7.65 -9.74
C LYS A 130 12.03 -8.13 -8.77
N MET A 131 11.03 -7.30 -8.47
CA MET A 131 9.93 -7.65 -7.58
C MET A 131 9.03 -8.69 -8.23
N LEU A 132 8.50 -9.63 -7.44
CA LEU A 132 7.49 -10.55 -7.93
C LEU A 132 6.24 -9.78 -8.38
N THR A 133 5.67 -10.14 -9.54
CA THR A 133 4.45 -9.51 -10.08
C THR A 133 3.31 -9.47 -9.06
N LYS A 134 3.18 -10.51 -8.24
CA LYS A 134 2.15 -10.57 -7.19
C LYS A 134 2.38 -9.56 -6.06
N ASP A 135 3.63 -9.31 -5.68
CA ASP A 135 3.96 -8.25 -4.71
C ASP A 135 3.77 -6.88 -5.33
N TYR A 136 4.18 -6.70 -6.59
CA TYR A 136 3.97 -5.46 -7.34
C TYR A 136 2.49 -5.06 -7.39
N GLN A 137 1.61 -5.98 -7.80
CA GLN A 137 0.16 -5.73 -7.90
C GLN A 137 -0.47 -5.42 -6.55
N LYS A 138 -0.10 -6.18 -5.51
CA LYS A 138 -0.61 -5.95 -4.14
C LYS A 138 -0.16 -4.61 -3.59
N LEU A 139 1.10 -4.27 -3.76
CA LEU A 139 1.65 -3.02 -3.27
C LEU A 139 1.03 -1.82 -4.02
N GLN A 140 0.80 -1.94 -5.34
CA GLN A 140 0.07 -0.93 -6.10
C GLN A 140 -1.36 -0.73 -5.59
N MET A 141 -2.08 -1.81 -5.28
CA MET A 141 -3.42 -1.74 -4.71
C MET A 141 -3.41 -1.10 -3.32
N VAL A 142 -2.48 -1.52 -2.45
CA VAL A 142 -2.34 -0.97 -1.09
C VAL A 142 -2.04 0.53 -1.15
N LEU A 143 -1.10 0.95 -2.00
CA LEU A 143 -0.82 2.37 -2.22
C LEU A 143 -2.05 3.11 -2.75
N GLY A 144 -2.76 2.52 -3.72
CA GLY A 144 -4.00 3.08 -4.27
C GLY A 144 -5.06 3.32 -3.19
N PHE A 145 -5.25 2.36 -2.28
CA PHE A 145 -6.16 2.47 -1.15
C PHE A 145 -5.83 3.68 -0.26
N PHE A 146 -4.55 3.90 0.07
CA PHE A 146 -4.12 5.00 0.94
C PHE A 146 -4.01 6.36 0.24
N MET A 147 -4.06 6.41 -1.09
CA MET A 147 -4.06 7.66 -1.85
C MET A 147 -5.46 8.12 -2.27
N ALA A 148 -6.43 7.20 -2.32
CA ALA A 148 -7.80 7.48 -2.74
C ALA A 148 -8.75 7.80 -1.57
N ALA A 149 -8.28 7.60 -0.35
CA ALA A 149 -8.94 8.00 0.88
C ALA A 149 -8.55 9.45 1.22
#